data_AF-A0A9W8IZE1-F1
#
_entry.id   AF-A0A9W8IZE1-F1
#
_cell.length_a   1.000
_cell.length_b   1.000
_cell.length_c   1.000
_cell.angle_alpha   90.00
_cell.angle_beta   90.00
_cell.angle_gamma   90.00
#
_symmetry.space_group_name_H-M   'P 1'
#
loop_
_entity.id
_entity.type
_entity.pdbx_description
1 polymer ?
#
loop_
_entity_poly.entity_id
_entity_poly.type
_entity_poly.pdbx_seq_one_letter_code
_entity_poly.pdbx_strand_id
1 'polypeptide(L)'
;MKLSALITTAIAAGAASVAAAPSTINADPLSIFGGVDMSAKNFYGAPVRPWQPGAKPGWYYGNFPWLFPWLPCLHGTFKNLTGATQGGDYLTFGLVDTVADCKEMCNSIPECGFANTYYDVNGKDGSPLLTCSLYKGCHTAETATNTGGQTQPNGSVNYIRDSNGWCKKK
;
A
#
# COMPACT_ATOMS: atom_id res chain seq x y z
N MET A 1 -35.66 66.00 38.70
CA MET A 1 -34.75 64.84 38.81
C MET A 1 -35.61 63.63 39.18
N LYS A 2 -35.76 62.59 38.38
CA LYS A 2 -34.71 61.75 37.82
C LYS A 2 -35.07 61.30 36.40
N LEU A 3 -34.15 61.51 35.47
CA LEU A 3 -34.08 60.79 34.20
C LEU A 3 -33.64 59.35 34.48
N SER A 4 -34.20 58.38 33.77
CA SER A 4 -33.46 57.25 33.20
C SER A 4 -34.33 56.58 32.13
N ALA A 5 -33.95 56.83 30.88
CA ALA A 5 -34.44 56.12 29.71
C ALA A 5 -33.85 54.71 29.70
N LEU A 6 -34.64 53.72 29.27
CA LEU A 6 -34.14 52.44 28.77
C LEU A 6 -34.90 52.09 27.49
N ILE A 7 -34.17 52.19 26.40
CA ILE A 7 -34.52 51.84 25.03
C ILE A 7 -33.98 50.42 24.75
N THR A 8 -34.53 49.76 23.72
CA THR A 8 -34.02 48.58 22.97
C THR A 8 -34.06 47.23 23.70
N THR A 9 -34.46 46.09 23.11
CA THR A 9 -34.73 45.71 21.71
C THR A 9 -35.47 44.38 21.73
N ALA A 10 -36.51 44.23 20.90
CA ALA A 10 -37.01 42.92 20.51
C ALA A 10 -36.13 42.38 19.39
N ILE A 11 -35.47 41.24 19.61
CA ILE A 11 -34.98 40.38 18.53
C ILE A 11 -35.56 39.00 18.82
N ALA A 12 -36.72 38.73 18.23
CA ALA A 12 -37.16 37.36 18.05
C ALA A 12 -36.21 36.73 17.03
N ALA A 13 -35.13 36.11 17.51
CA ALA A 13 -34.35 35.20 16.69
C ALA A 13 -35.26 34.00 16.41
N GLY A 14 -35.95 34.04 15.26
CA GLY A 14 -36.51 32.85 14.66
C GLY A 14 -35.35 31.90 14.41
N ALA A 15 -35.15 30.94 15.30
CA ALA A 15 -34.34 29.78 15.01
C ALA A 15 -35.10 29.04 13.90
N ALA A 16 -34.74 29.31 12.65
CA ALA A 16 -35.03 28.38 11.57
C ALA A 16 -34.32 27.09 11.97
N SER A 17 -35.07 26.16 12.55
CA SER A 17 -34.61 24.80 12.75
C SER A 17 -34.36 24.26 11.35
N VAL A 18 -33.10 24.23 10.94
CA VAL A 18 -32.67 23.37 9.85
C VAL A 18 -32.94 21.95 10.33
N ALA A 19 -34.11 21.43 9.98
CA ALA A 19 -34.37 20.01 10.08
C ALA A 19 -33.38 19.36 9.11
N ALA A 20 -32.26 18.88 9.65
CA ALA A 20 -31.39 17.96 8.93
C ALA A 20 -32.24 16.72 8.65
N ALA A 21 -32.87 16.66 7.48
CA ALA A 21 -33.39 15.39 6.98
C ALA A 21 -32.15 14.51 6.79
N PRO A 22 -31.99 13.42 7.54
CA PRO A 22 -30.91 12.49 7.24
C PRO A 22 -31.16 11.98 5.83
N SER A 23 -30.33 12.41 4.89
CA SER A 23 -30.23 11.76 3.59
C SER A 23 -29.72 10.36 3.87
N THR A 24 -30.61 9.38 3.81
CA THR A 24 -30.20 7.98 3.77
C THR A 24 -29.56 7.77 2.41
N ILE A 25 -28.24 7.94 2.34
CA ILE A 25 -27.49 7.41 1.20
C ILE A 25 -27.61 5.90 1.33
N ASN A 26 -28.45 5.29 0.51
CA ASN A 26 -28.42 3.86 0.25
C ASN A 26 -27.15 3.57 -0.56
N ALA A 27 -26.01 3.71 0.10
CA ALA A 27 -24.72 3.28 -0.38
C ALA A 27 -24.75 1.77 -0.29
N ASP A 28 -25.28 1.12 -1.32
CA ASP A 28 -25.21 -0.32 -1.42
C ASP A 28 -23.72 -0.70 -1.43
N PRO A 29 -23.18 -1.32 -0.35
CA PRO A 29 -21.77 -1.65 -0.25
C PRO A 29 -21.35 -2.58 -1.38
N LEU A 30 -22.28 -3.39 -1.91
CA LEU A 30 -22.04 -4.20 -3.08
C LEU A 30 -21.71 -3.33 -4.30
N SER A 31 -22.44 -2.24 -4.55
CA SER A 31 -22.16 -1.35 -5.68
C SER A 31 -20.83 -0.59 -5.57
N ILE A 32 -20.43 -0.24 -4.34
CA ILE A 32 -19.22 0.57 -4.07
C ILE A 32 -17.95 -0.29 -4.16
N PHE A 33 -18.05 -1.59 -3.87
CA PHE A 33 -16.94 -2.53 -3.91
C PHE A 33 -17.04 -3.54 -5.06
N GLY A 34 -17.67 -3.16 -6.17
CA GLY A 34 -17.68 -3.97 -7.41
C GLY A 34 -18.40 -5.32 -7.26
N GLY A 35 -19.41 -5.40 -6.39
CA GLY A 35 -20.21 -6.59 -6.13
C GLY A 35 -19.76 -7.42 -4.93
N VAL A 36 -18.82 -6.92 -4.11
CA VAL A 36 -18.29 -7.67 -2.96
C VAL A 36 -19.01 -7.25 -1.67
N ASP A 37 -19.72 -8.20 -1.04
CA ASP A 37 -20.36 -7.97 0.27
C ASP A 37 -19.30 -7.88 1.38
N MET A 38 -19.03 -6.65 1.77
CA MET A 38 -18.10 -6.26 2.81
C MET A 38 -18.80 -5.91 4.13
N SER A 39 -20.03 -6.38 4.33
CA SER A 39 -20.78 -6.13 5.55
C SER A 39 -20.29 -6.99 6.72
N ALA A 40 -20.69 -6.59 7.93
CA ALA A 40 -20.47 -7.39 9.14
C ALA A 40 -21.11 -8.79 9.07
N LYS A 41 -22.09 -9.01 8.19
CA LYS A 41 -22.74 -10.32 7.98
C LYS A 41 -21.81 -11.30 7.29
N ASN A 42 -21.05 -10.84 6.30
CA ASN A 42 -19.97 -11.60 5.68
C ASN A 42 -18.64 -11.42 6.45
N PHE A 43 -18.72 -11.07 7.74
CA PHE A 43 -17.58 -10.83 8.63
C PHE A 43 -16.51 -9.94 8.02
N TYR A 44 -16.90 -8.94 7.22
CA TYR A 44 -15.94 -8.13 6.50
C TYR A 44 -14.99 -9.03 5.67
N GLY A 45 -15.53 -9.94 4.85
CA GLY A 45 -14.76 -10.85 3.99
C GLY A 45 -13.82 -11.82 4.72
N ALA A 46 -13.85 -11.87 6.06
CA ALA A 46 -12.96 -12.68 6.88
C ALA A 46 -13.62 -14.02 7.28
N PRO A 47 -12.84 -15.11 7.42
CA PRO A 47 -13.39 -16.42 7.76
C PRO A 47 -13.84 -16.54 9.22
N VAL A 48 -13.31 -15.71 10.13
CA VAL A 48 -13.64 -15.71 11.57
C VAL A 48 -13.98 -14.31 12.00
N ARG A 49 -14.94 -14.18 12.93
CA ARG A 49 -15.40 -12.89 13.43
C ARG A 49 -14.26 -12.15 14.14
N PRO A 50 -14.05 -10.84 13.89
CA PRO A 50 -12.95 -10.06 14.45
C PRO A 50 -12.81 -10.06 15.98
N TRP A 51 -13.88 -10.41 16.70
CA TRP A 51 -13.99 -10.32 18.17
C TRP A 51 -13.97 -11.66 18.88
N GLN A 52 -13.64 -12.75 18.17
CA GLN A 52 -13.47 -14.07 18.79
C GLN A 52 -12.00 -14.37 19.11
N PRO A 53 -11.72 -15.19 20.14
CA PRO A 53 -10.36 -15.61 20.46
C PRO A 53 -9.66 -16.21 19.24
N GLY A 54 -8.51 -15.65 18.86
CA GLY A 54 -7.77 -16.05 17.66
C GLY A 54 -8.04 -15.22 16.41
N ALA A 55 -9.01 -14.29 16.45
CA ALA A 55 -9.15 -13.27 15.43
C ALA A 55 -8.03 -12.22 15.53
N LYS A 56 -7.64 -11.63 14.39
CA LYS A 56 -6.56 -10.66 14.30
C LYS A 56 -7.07 -9.30 13.75
N PRO A 57 -6.57 -8.13 14.22
CA PRO A 57 -7.11 -6.82 13.83
C PRO A 57 -6.88 -6.46 12.36
N GLY A 58 -7.87 -5.86 11.68
CA GLY A 58 -7.77 -5.46 10.28
C GLY A 58 -8.17 -6.57 9.30
N TRP A 59 -8.53 -6.20 8.06
CA TRP A 59 -8.98 -7.16 7.03
C TRP A 59 -7.89 -8.17 6.63
N TYR A 60 -6.63 -7.90 6.95
CA TYR A 60 -5.54 -8.85 6.84
C TYR A 60 -4.45 -8.59 7.88
N TYR A 61 -4.18 -9.58 8.72
CA TYR A 61 -3.11 -9.58 9.72
C TYR A 61 -2.22 -10.81 9.50
N GLY A 62 -1.25 -10.67 8.58
CA GLY A 62 -0.30 -11.72 8.20
C GLY A 62 0.88 -11.17 7.40
N ASN A 63 1.93 -11.96 7.20
CA ASN A 63 3.16 -11.54 6.51
C ASN A 63 3.13 -11.77 4.98
N PHE A 64 2.06 -12.38 4.45
CA PHE A 64 1.94 -12.84 3.05
C PHE A 64 0.84 -12.16 2.21
N PRO A 65 0.99 -10.86 1.91
CA PRO A 65 -0.04 -10.02 1.33
C PRO A 65 -0.40 -10.31 -0.15
N TRP A 66 0.28 -11.25 -0.82
CA TRP A 66 0.09 -11.52 -2.25
C TRP A 66 -1.02 -12.51 -2.60
N LEU A 67 -1.57 -13.26 -1.63
CA LEU A 67 -2.64 -14.24 -1.87
C LEU A 67 -4.04 -13.61 -2.07
N PHE A 68 -4.18 -12.31 -1.82
CA PHE A 68 -5.47 -11.62 -1.93
C PHE A 68 -5.34 -10.34 -2.80
N PRO A 69 -5.12 -10.50 -4.12
CA PRO A 69 -4.90 -9.40 -5.07
C PRO A 69 -6.14 -8.52 -5.35
N TRP A 70 -7.30 -8.91 -4.83
CA TRP A 70 -8.52 -8.09 -4.85
C TRP A 70 -8.68 -7.27 -3.56
N LEU A 71 -7.87 -7.50 -2.54
CA LEU A 71 -7.81 -6.62 -1.36
C LEU A 71 -6.98 -5.38 -1.74
N PRO A 72 -7.59 -4.18 -1.84
CA PRO A 72 -6.95 -2.99 -2.42
C PRO A 72 -5.65 -2.55 -1.72
N CYS A 73 -5.40 -3.03 -0.50
CA CYS A 73 -4.26 -2.65 0.35
C CYS A 73 -3.19 -3.75 0.52
N LEU A 74 -3.22 -4.84 -0.27
CA LEU A 74 -2.33 -6.02 -0.12
C LEU A 74 -1.21 -6.15 -1.18
N HIS A 75 -1.03 -5.19 -2.09
CA HIS A 75 -0.23 -5.41 -3.32
C HIS A 75 1.31 -5.33 -3.17
N GLY A 76 1.93 -6.38 -2.64
CA GLY A 76 3.35 -6.72 -2.85
C GLY A 76 3.55 -8.24 -2.82
N THR A 77 4.33 -8.81 -3.74
CA THR A 77 4.52 -10.28 -3.83
C THR A 77 5.36 -10.87 -2.72
N PHE A 78 6.22 -10.06 -2.12
CA PHE A 78 6.96 -10.35 -0.90
C PHE A 78 7.46 -9.04 -0.31
N LYS A 79 7.85 -9.07 0.97
CA LYS A 79 8.39 -7.90 1.66
C LYS A 79 9.53 -8.25 2.59
N ASN A 80 10.42 -7.29 2.77
CA ASN A 80 11.53 -7.34 3.74
C ASN A 80 12.37 -8.62 3.66
N LEU A 81 12.71 -9.04 2.44
CA LEU A 81 13.64 -10.15 2.24
C LEU A 81 15.08 -9.64 2.13
N THR A 82 16.03 -10.54 2.38
CA THR A 82 17.48 -10.29 2.26
C THR A 82 18.05 -10.75 0.92
N GLY A 83 17.19 -11.07 -0.04
CA GLY A 83 17.58 -11.43 -1.40
C GLY A 83 16.79 -10.64 -2.44
N ALA A 84 17.46 -10.21 -3.50
CA ALA A 84 16.84 -9.65 -4.69
C ALA A 84 16.34 -10.75 -5.62
N THR A 85 15.32 -10.46 -6.40
CA THR A 85 14.81 -11.37 -7.43
C THR A 85 15.93 -11.74 -8.40
N GLN A 86 16.01 -13.02 -8.76
CA GLN A 86 16.88 -13.56 -9.78
C GLN A 86 16.02 -14.36 -10.76
N GLY A 87 15.61 -13.71 -11.84
CA GLY A 87 14.72 -14.26 -12.87
C GLY A 87 15.31 -14.15 -14.27
N GLY A 88 15.03 -15.12 -15.14
CA GLY A 88 15.54 -15.16 -16.52
C GLY A 88 14.85 -14.18 -17.48
N ASP A 89 13.74 -13.59 -17.06
CA ASP A 89 12.91 -12.61 -17.76
C ASP A 89 13.19 -11.17 -17.30
N TYR A 90 14.40 -10.95 -16.77
CA TYR A 90 14.92 -9.64 -16.41
C TYR A 90 14.89 -8.68 -17.60
N LEU A 91 14.42 -7.47 -17.37
CA LEU A 91 14.35 -6.41 -18.38
C LEU A 91 15.48 -5.39 -18.17
N THR A 92 15.50 -4.76 -17.00
CA THR A 92 16.43 -3.66 -16.70
C THR A 92 16.44 -3.35 -15.21
N PHE A 93 17.33 -2.45 -14.80
CA PHE A 93 17.33 -1.86 -13.47
C PHE A 93 17.59 -0.36 -13.50
N GLY A 94 17.15 0.32 -12.44
CA GLY A 94 17.42 1.73 -12.17
C GLY A 94 17.66 1.96 -10.68
N LEU A 95 18.12 3.16 -10.34
CA LEU A 95 18.17 3.64 -8.96
C LEU A 95 17.06 4.68 -8.79
N VAL A 96 16.30 4.56 -7.71
CA VAL A 96 15.17 5.43 -7.41
C VAL A 96 15.13 5.78 -5.92
N ASP A 97 14.43 6.87 -5.59
CA ASP A 97 14.29 7.31 -4.20
C ASP A 97 13.24 6.48 -3.44
N THR A 98 12.17 6.06 -4.10
CA THR A 98 11.06 5.37 -3.45
C THR A 98 10.55 4.13 -4.20
N VAL A 99 9.80 3.30 -3.48
CA VAL A 99 9.07 2.16 -4.06
C VAL A 99 8.03 2.63 -5.07
N ALA A 100 7.44 3.82 -4.90
CA ALA A 100 6.46 4.36 -5.84
C ALA A 100 7.13 4.68 -7.18
N ASP A 101 8.29 5.34 -7.15
CA ASP A 101 9.06 5.69 -8.35
C ASP A 101 9.47 4.43 -9.13
N CYS A 102 9.83 3.34 -8.43
CA CYS A 102 10.11 2.05 -9.08
C CYS A 102 8.90 1.49 -9.82
N LYS A 103 7.70 1.60 -9.23
CA LYS A 103 6.46 1.16 -9.87
C LYS A 103 6.14 2.01 -11.09
N GLU A 104 6.37 3.32 -11.01
CA GLU A 104 6.23 4.22 -12.16
C GLU A 104 7.22 3.88 -13.27
N MET A 105 8.46 3.53 -12.93
CA MET A 105 9.46 3.03 -13.86
C MET A 105 9.00 1.73 -14.55
N CYS A 106 8.39 0.80 -13.82
CA CYS A 106 7.77 -0.38 -14.43
C CYS A 106 6.54 -0.04 -15.27
N ASN A 107 5.76 0.96 -14.86
CA ASN A 107 4.56 1.35 -15.59
C ASN A 107 4.88 1.95 -16.96
N SER A 108 5.99 2.67 -17.08
CA SER A 108 6.46 3.27 -18.34
C SER A 108 7.01 2.27 -19.35
N ILE A 109 7.34 1.03 -18.91
CA ILE A 109 7.81 -0.04 -19.78
C ILE A 109 6.62 -0.95 -20.13
N PRO A 110 6.18 -1.03 -21.40
CA PRO A 110 5.02 -1.83 -21.79
C PRO A 110 5.15 -3.32 -21.44
N GLU A 111 6.37 -3.85 -21.52
CA GLU A 111 6.64 -5.26 -21.22
C GLU A 111 6.86 -5.57 -19.74
N CYS A 112 6.96 -4.56 -18.86
CA CYS A 112 7.22 -4.81 -17.45
C CYS A 112 5.97 -5.36 -16.75
N GLY A 113 6.10 -6.54 -16.15
CA GLY A 113 5.08 -7.20 -15.33
C GLY A 113 5.39 -7.21 -13.85
N PHE A 114 6.62 -6.88 -13.46
CA PHE A 114 7.07 -6.96 -12.07
C PHE A 114 8.22 -6.00 -11.75
N ALA A 115 8.19 -5.47 -10.54
CA ALA A 115 9.24 -4.65 -9.98
C ALA A 115 9.71 -5.24 -8.64
N ASN A 116 11.02 -5.41 -8.48
CA ASN A 116 11.66 -5.72 -7.22
C ASN A 116 12.54 -4.55 -6.77
N THR A 117 12.18 -3.98 -5.64
CA THR A 117 12.91 -2.90 -4.97
C THR A 117 13.74 -3.44 -3.83
N TYR A 118 14.99 -3.04 -3.71
CA TYR A 118 15.86 -3.45 -2.60
C TYR A 118 17.01 -2.47 -2.39
N TYR A 119 17.63 -2.50 -1.22
CA TYR A 119 18.91 -1.82 -0.99
C TYR A 119 20.06 -2.78 -1.30
N ASP A 120 20.93 -2.39 -2.23
CA ASP A 120 22.21 -3.06 -2.49
C ASP A 120 23.28 -2.36 -1.66
N VAL A 121 23.39 -2.74 -0.39
CA VAL A 121 24.24 -2.04 0.57
C VAL A 121 25.70 -2.30 0.22
N ASN A 122 26.50 -1.23 0.17
CA ASN A 122 27.87 -1.24 -0.37
C ASN A 122 27.95 -1.60 -1.86
N GLY A 123 26.83 -1.89 -2.54
CA GLY A 123 26.81 -2.04 -3.98
C GLY A 123 26.86 -0.70 -4.70
N LYS A 124 27.24 -0.73 -5.98
CA LYS A 124 27.26 0.43 -6.91
C LYS A 124 27.75 1.73 -6.25
N ASP A 125 29.04 1.73 -5.88
CA ASP A 125 29.73 2.87 -5.25
C ASP A 125 29.12 3.33 -3.91
N GLY A 126 28.35 2.47 -3.24
CA GLY A 126 27.72 2.76 -1.96
C GLY A 126 26.47 3.63 -2.07
N SER A 127 25.77 3.60 -3.21
CA SER A 127 24.55 4.37 -3.40
C SER A 127 23.52 4.10 -2.30
N PRO A 128 22.92 5.15 -1.69
CA PRO A 128 21.86 4.99 -0.70
C PRO A 128 20.49 4.74 -1.33
N LEU A 129 20.38 4.80 -2.66
CA LEU A 129 19.12 4.71 -3.37
C LEU A 129 18.59 3.27 -3.42
N LEU A 130 17.28 3.14 -3.58
CA LEU A 130 16.64 1.85 -3.84
C LEU A 130 17.01 1.39 -5.25
N THR A 131 17.55 0.19 -5.35
CA THR A 131 17.67 -0.49 -6.64
C THR A 131 16.28 -0.98 -7.04
N CYS A 132 15.84 -0.60 -8.23
CA CYS A 132 14.59 -1.02 -8.85
C CYS A 132 14.93 -1.94 -10.02
N SER A 133 14.73 -3.25 -9.85
CA SER A 133 14.91 -4.25 -10.90
C SER A 133 13.55 -4.64 -11.49
N LEU A 134 13.47 -4.71 -12.82
CA LEU A 134 12.23 -4.91 -13.56
C LEU A 134 12.28 -6.21 -14.36
N TYR A 135 11.13 -6.88 -14.42
CA TYR A 135 10.98 -8.17 -15.07
C TYR A 135 9.69 -8.23 -15.89
N LYS A 136 9.67 -9.10 -16.90
CA LYS A 136 8.51 -9.26 -17.79
C LYS A 136 7.34 -9.97 -17.12
N GLY A 137 7.62 -10.99 -16.31
CA GLY A 137 6.67 -11.80 -15.58
C GLY A 137 6.60 -11.43 -14.10
N CYS A 138 5.53 -11.88 -13.44
CA CYS A 138 5.34 -11.73 -12.00
C CYS A 138 6.24 -12.72 -11.24
N HIS A 139 6.88 -12.27 -10.16
CA HIS A 139 7.78 -13.07 -9.33
C HIS A 139 7.36 -13.07 -7.86
N THR A 140 7.69 -14.14 -7.17
CA THR A 140 7.38 -14.39 -5.75
C THR A 140 8.66 -14.57 -4.92
N ALA A 141 8.53 -14.77 -3.61
CA ALA A 141 9.65 -14.86 -2.68
C ALA A 141 10.69 -15.95 -3.04
N GLU A 142 10.27 -17.00 -3.76
CA GLU A 142 11.11 -18.12 -4.18
C GLU A 142 12.24 -17.69 -5.13
N THR A 143 12.04 -16.59 -5.83
CA THR A 143 13.03 -16.03 -6.77
C THR A 143 13.95 -15.01 -6.11
N ALA A 144 13.66 -14.59 -4.88
CA ALA A 144 14.40 -13.58 -4.14
C ALA A 144 15.67 -14.17 -3.50
N THR A 145 16.56 -14.71 -4.32
CA THR A 145 17.71 -15.53 -3.91
C THR A 145 19.06 -14.83 -4.06
N ASN A 146 19.13 -13.69 -4.77
CA ASN A 146 20.38 -12.94 -4.90
C ASN A 146 20.65 -12.14 -3.62
N THR A 147 21.47 -12.67 -2.73
CA THR A 147 21.80 -12.03 -1.44
C THR A 147 22.95 -11.04 -1.50
N GLY A 148 23.57 -10.82 -2.67
CA GLY A 148 24.85 -10.13 -2.80
C GLY A 148 26.03 -11.04 -2.46
N GLY A 149 27.12 -10.48 -1.95
CA GLY A 149 28.35 -11.20 -1.57
C GLY A 149 29.57 -10.88 -2.43
N GLN A 150 29.47 -9.92 -3.34
CA GLN A 150 30.56 -9.46 -4.18
C GLN A 150 31.46 -8.48 -3.43
N THR A 151 32.77 -8.75 -3.46
CA THR A 151 33.78 -7.82 -2.94
C THR A 151 33.90 -6.61 -3.86
N GLN A 152 33.76 -5.44 -3.26
CA GLN A 152 33.87 -4.14 -3.91
C GLN A 152 35.33 -3.67 -3.96
N PRO A 153 35.69 -2.70 -4.81
CA PRO A 153 37.07 -2.20 -4.92
C PRO A 153 37.66 -1.68 -3.60
N ASN A 154 36.82 -1.20 -2.68
CA ASN A 154 37.23 -0.73 -1.35
C ASN A 154 37.36 -1.86 -0.30
N GLY A 155 37.22 -3.13 -0.71
CA GLY A 155 37.29 -4.30 0.15
C GLY A 155 36.01 -4.60 0.94
N SER A 156 34.98 -3.74 0.88
CA SER A 156 33.67 -4.06 1.45
C SER A 156 32.97 -5.17 0.66
N VAL A 157 32.06 -5.89 1.30
CA VAL A 157 31.21 -6.89 0.65
C VAL A 157 29.80 -6.33 0.58
N ASN A 158 29.15 -6.43 -0.58
CA ASN A 158 27.77 -5.99 -0.71
C ASN A 158 26.77 -7.03 -0.19
N TYR A 159 25.59 -6.55 0.20
CA TYR A 159 24.50 -7.41 0.63
C TYR A 159 23.16 -6.75 0.37
N ILE A 160 22.12 -7.58 0.21
CA ILE A 160 20.77 -7.11 -0.06
C ILE A 160 19.94 -7.02 1.24
N ARG A 161 19.17 -5.95 1.39
CA ARG A 161 18.13 -5.83 2.43
C ARG A 161 16.89 -5.10 1.93
N ASP A 162 15.83 -5.18 2.73
CA ASP A 162 14.52 -4.57 2.48
C ASP A 162 14.02 -4.85 1.05
N SER A 163 14.21 -6.09 0.59
CA SER A 163 13.79 -6.51 -0.73
C SER A 163 12.28 -6.74 -0.74
N ASN A 164 11.59 -6.04 -1.63
CA ASN A 164 10.13 -6.10 -1.79
C ASN A 164 9.79 -6.32 -3.27
N GLY A 165 8.77 -7.13 -3.52
CA GLY A 165 8.28 -7.40 -4.87
C GLY A 165 6.91 -6.80 -5.11
N TRP A 166 6.62 -6.41 -6.36
CA TRP A 166 5.31 -5.93 -6.80
C TRP A 166 5.01 -6.35 -8.23
N CYS A 167 3.85 -6.98 -8.45
CA CYS A 167 3.37 -7.30 -9.80
C CYS A 167 2.43 -6.22 -10.32
N LYS A 168 2.67 -5.83 -11.58
CA LYS A 168 1.82 -4.91 -12.33
C LYS A 168 0.50 -5.61 -12.66
N LYS A 169 -0.61 -4.91 -12.44
CA LYS A 169 -1.92 -5.38 -12.93
C LYS A 169 -1.94 -5.21 -14.45
N LYS A 170 -2.36 -6.26 -15.15
CA LYS A 170 -2.59 -6.23 -16.60
C LYS A 170 -3.97 -5.67 -16.92
#